data_AF-A0A2Z2CI91-F1
#
_entry.id   AF-A0A2Z2CI91-F1
#
_cell.length_a   1.000
_cell.length_b   1.000
_cell.length_c   1.000
_cell.angle_alpha   90.00
_cell.angle_beta   90.00
_cell.angle_gamma   90.00
#
_symmetry.space_group_name_H-M   'P 1'
#
loop_
_entity.id
_entity.type
_entity.pdbx_description
1 polymer ?
#
loop_
_entity_poly.entity_id
_entity_poly.type
_entity_poly.pdbx_seq_one_letter_code
_entity_poly.pdbx_strand_id
1 'polypeptide(L)'
;MLKLAIFAVLVAAAAAAITTSCLHAICLVESGCRPLGCKFDVNGDACGYYQIHKGYYSDCGSPGSGWEACAKDKSCADRCVTAYLNRYGSYCTGGRTPTCEDYARIHNGGPKGCVHSNTLGYWAQGPGIHGLRRRDMSDSSLVTIHT
;
A
#
# COMPACT_ATOMS: atom_id res chain seq x y z
N MET A 1 28.70 31.29 -34.45
CA MET A 1 28.79 30.72 -33.09
C MET A 1 27.40 30.28 -32.66
N LEU A 2 27.09 28.98 -32.80
CA LEU A 2 25.78 28.41 -32.50
C LEU A 2 25.77 27.94 -31.04
N LYS A 3 25.10 28.69 -30.16
CA LYS A 3 24.89 28.27 -28.77
C LYS A 3 23.74 27.26 -28.75
N LEU A 4 24.06 25.96 -28.66
CA LEU A 4 23.05 24.94 -28.35
C LEU A 4 22.54 25.15 -26.93
N ALA A 5 21.28 25.57 -26.79
CA ALA A 5 20.57 25.54 -25.53
C ALA A 5 20.02 24.12 -25.32
N ILE A 6 20.63 23.37 -24.41
CA ILE A 6 20.13 22.06 -23.97
C ILE A 6 18.97 22.32 -23.01
N PHE A 7 17.73 22.18 -23.49
CA PHE A 7 16.57 22.11 -22.62
C PHE A 7 16.53 20.72 -21.95
N ALA A 8 16.93 20.65 -20.69
CA ALA A 8 16.69 19.46 -19.88
C ALA A 8 15.18 19.33 -19.63
N VAL A 9 14.55 18.37 -20.31
CA VAL A 9 13.17 17.98 -20.03
C VAL A 9 13.16 17.21 -18.72
N LEU A 10 12.78 17.87 -17.62
CA LEU A 10 12.48 17.20 -16.37
C LEU A 10 11.17 16.44 -16.52
N VAL A 11 11.25 15.16 -16.89
CA VAL A 11 10.11 14.25 -16.79
C VAL A 11 9.93 13.91 -15.31
N ALA A 12 9.10 14.68 -14.62
CA ALA A 12 8.63 14.29 -13.30
C ALA A 12 7.69 13.09 -13.46
N ALA A 13 8.18 11.89 -13.14
CA ALA A 13 7.32 10.73 -13.02
C ALA A 13 6.37 10.96 -11.83
N ALA A 14 5.11 11.24 -12.10
CA ALA A 14 4.08 11.30 -11.07
C ALA A 14 3.86 9.87 -10.53
N ALA A 15 4.42 9.56 -9.37
CA ALA A 15 4.06 8.34 -8.65
C ALA A 15 2.58 8.43 -8.27
N ALA A 16 1.77 7.43 -8.63
CA ALA A 16 0.38 7.41 -8.20
C ALA A 16 0.31 7.29 -6.68
N ALA A 17 -0.39 8.24 -6.05
CA ALA A 17 -0.60 8.23 -4.62
C ALA A 17 -1.50 7.04 -4.23
N ILE A 18 -1.17 6.39 -3.11
CA ILE A 18 -2.04 5.38 -2.51
C ILE A 18 -3.33 6.09 -2.10
N THR A 19 -4.47 5.60 -2.61
CA THR A 19 -5.76 6.23 -2.35
C THR A 19 -6.24 5.94 -0.93
N THR A 20 -7.00 6.87 -0.34
CA THR A 20 -7.64 6.67 0.96
C THR A 20 -8.56 5.45 0.96
N SER A 21 -9.24 5.18 -0.16
CA SER A 21 -10.09 4.00 -0.31
C SER A 21 -9.29 2.69 -0.28
N CYS A 22 -8.09 2.67 -0.86
CA CYS A 22 -7.20 1.52 -0.79
C CYS A 22 -6.71 1.26 0.64
N LEU A 23 -6.19 2.28 1.33
CA LEU A 23 -5.78 2.16 2.74
C LEU A 23 -6.94 1.68 3.63
N HIS A 24 -8.13 2.25 3.44
CA HIS A 24 -9.30 1.83 4.21
C HIS A 24 -9.69 0.36 3.93
N ALA A 25 -9.58 -0.12 2.69
CA ALA A 25 -9.86 -1.51 2.36
C ALA A 25 -8.88 -2.47 3.06
N ILE A 26 -7.58 -2.16 3.04
CA ILE A 26 -6.56 -2.94 3.76
C ILE A 26 -6.89 -2.97 5.27
N CYS A 27 -7.18 -1.81 5.87
CA CYS A 27 -7.55 -1.70 7.28
C CYS A 27 -8.76 -2.57 7.65
N LEU A 28 -9.78 -2.60 6.80
CA LEU A 28 -10.99 -3.41 7.00
C LEU A 28 -10.70 -4.91 6.96
N VAL A 29 -9.85 -5.37 6.03
CA VAL A 29 -9.47 -6.79 5.95
C VAL A 29 -8.66 -7.22 7.17
N GLU A 30 -7.70 -6.40 7.60
CA GLU A 30 -6.78 -6.75 8.68
C GLU A 30 -7.45 -6.79 10.07
N SER A 31 -8.39 -5.88 10.33
CA SER A 31 -8.91 -5.70 11.69
C SER A 31 -10.37 -5.27 11.78
N GLY A 32 -11.10 -5.17 10.66
CA GLY A 32 -12.34 -4.40 10.61
C GLY A 32 -12.10 -2.92 10.91
N CYS A 33 -10.88 -2.44 10.63
CA CYS A 33 -10.35 -1.14 10.96
C CYS A 33 -10.49 -0.74 12.44
N ARG A 34 -10.04 -1.64 13.33
CA ARG A 34 -10.04 -1.46 14.78
C ARG A 34 -8.62 -1.60 15.36
N PRO A 35 -8.30 -0.94 16.49
CA PRO A 35 -6.99 -1.03 17.13
C PRO A 35 -6.86 -2.35 17.91
N LEU A 36 -6.72 -3.47 17.19
CA LEU A 36 -6.57 -4.78 17.82
C LEU A 36 -5.21 -4.89 18.54
N GLY A 37 -5.16 -5.74 19.56
CA GLY A 37 -3.91 -6.12 20.20
C GLY A 37 -2.97 -6.84 19.22
N CYS A 38 -1.79 -7.19 19.71
CA CYS A 38 -0.86 -8.01 18.95
C CYS A 38 -1.33 -9.47 19.00
N LYS A 39 -1.29 -10.14 17.85
CA LYS A 39 -1.57 -11.57 17.73
C LYS A 39 -0.39 -12.24 17.04
N PHE A 40 -0.01 -13.40 17.53
CA PHE A 40 1.00 -14.22 16.86
C PHE A 40 0.47 -14.66 15.49
N ASP A 41 1.28 -14.46 14.47
CA ASP A 41 1.05 -14.90 13.09
C ASP A 41 2.29 -15.66 12.56
N VAL A 42 2.25 -16.13 11.31
CA VAL A 42 3.24 -17.04 10.70
C VAL A 42 4.70 -16.62 10.92
N ASN A 43 4.98 -15.32 10.99
CA ASN A 43 6.33 -14.76 11.13
C ASN A 43 6.53 -13.88 12.38
N GLY A 44 5.73 -14.14 13.42
CA GLY A 44 5.73 -13.39 14.68
C GLY A 44 4.54 -12.45 14.81
N ASP A 45 4.56 -11.66 15.88
CA ASP A 45 3.41 -10.83 16.25
C ASP A 45 3.09 -9.75 15.19
N ALA A 46 1.79 -9.55 14.98
CA ALA A 46 1.19 -8.54 14.13
C ALA A 46 0.20 -7.71 14.95
N CYS A 47 0.23 -6.38 14.85
CA CYS A 47 -0.48 -5.51 15.79
C CYS A 47 -1.40 -4.48 15.11
N GLY A 48 -2.49 -4.11 15.79
CA GLY A 48 -3.22 -2.88 15.52
C GLY A 48 -4.08 -2.89 14.25
N TYR A 49 -4.34 -1.69 13.73
CA TYR A 49 -5.30 -1.45 12.63
C TYR A 49 -5.00 -2.23 11.35
N TYR A 50 -3.72 -2.43 11.06
CA TYR A 50 -3.25 -3.04 9.82
C TYR A 50 -2.46 -4.34 10.07
N GLN A 51 -2.52 -4.88 11.29
CA GLN A 51 -1.72 -6.05 11.71
C GLN A 51 -0.24 -5.90 11.29
N ILE A 52 0.36 -4.76 11.66
CA ILE A 52 1.73 -4.39 11.27
C ILE A 52 2.71 -5.27 12.04
N HIS A 53 3.64 -5.94 11.35
CA HIS A 53 4.76 -6.65 11.96
C HIS A 53 5.92 -5.72 12.34
N LYS A 54 6.79 -6.15 13.26
CA LYS A 54 7.95 -5.35 13.70
C LYS A 54 8.90 -4.99 12.55
N GLY A 55 9.17 -5.93 11.63
CA GLY A 55 10.00 -5.66 10.44
C GLY A 55 9.36 -4.65 9.49
N TYR A 56 8.04 -4.73 9.29
CA TYR A 56 7.27 -3.74 8.53
C TYR A 56 7.42 -2.34 9.16
N TYR A 57 7.29 -2.26 10.48
CA TYR A 57 7.44 -1.00 11.22
C TYR A 57 8.85 -0.39 11.09
N SER A 58 9.89 -1.22 11.18
CA SER A 58 11.26 -0.79 10.92
C SER A 58 11.39 -0.20 9.51
N ASP A 59 10.81 -0.87 8.51
CA ASP A 59 10.91 -0.46 7.12
C ASP A 59 10.09 0.78 6.75
N CYS A 60 9.03 1.08 7.51
CA CYS A 60 8.25 2.31 7.36
C CYS A 60 8.87 3.52 8.07
N GLY A 61 10.08 3.39 8.61
CA GLY A 61 10.80 4.49 9.27
C GLY A 61 10.50 4.61 10.76
N SER A 62 9.86 3.61 11.37
CA SER A 62 9.59 3.54 12.81
C SER A 62 8.92 4.79 13.41
N PRO A 63 7.77 5.26 12.87
CA PRO A 63 7.12 6.47 13.36
C PRO A 63 6.54 6.31 14.78
N GLY A 64 6.33 7.43 15.46
CA GLY A 64 5.77 7.47 16.82
C GLY A 64 6.78 7.04 17.90
N SER A 65 6.27 6.56 19.04
CA SER A 65 7.09 6.19 20.21
C SER A 65 7.46 4.71 20.27
N GLY A 66 6.95 3.89 19.35
CA GLY A 66 7.24 2.46 19.28
C GLY A 66 6.25 1.70 18.42
N TRP A 67 6.63 0.48 18.02
CA TRP A 67 5.88 -0.34 17.08
C TRP A 67 4.43 -0.58 17.49
N GLU A 68 4.19 -1.14 18.67
CA GLU A 68 2.83 -1.47 19.11
C GLU A 68 1.96 -0.23 19.32
N ALA A 69 2.55 0.82 19.92
CA ALA A 69 1.85 2.08 20.16
C ALA A 69 1.43 2.72 18.83
N CYS A 70 2.34 2.73 17.85
CA CYS A 70 2.04 3.23 16.51
C CYS A 70 0.99 2.37 15.80
N ALA A 71 1.09 1.05 15.88
CA ALA A 71 0.14 0.15 15.22
C ALA A 71 -1.30 0.31 15.75
N LYS A 72 -1.45 0.65 17.04
CA LYS A 72 -2.73 0.90 17.71
C LYS A 72 -3.22 2.36 17.60
N ASP A 73 -2.42 3.27 17.07
CA ASP A 73 -2.82 4.65 16.76
C ASP A 73 -3.11 4.79 15.27
N LYS A 74 -4.35 5.15 14.90
CA LYS A 74 -4.76 5.13 13.48
C LYS A 74 -3.91 6.05 12.61
N SER A 75 -3.58 7.24 13.11
CA SER A 75 -2.80 8.24 12.37
C SER A 75 -1.35 7.76 12.14
N CYS A 76 -0.74 7.16 13.16
CA CYS A 76 0.60 6.61 13.07
C CYS A 76 0.64 5.38 12.15
N ALA A 77 -0.33 4.48 12.28
CA ALA A 77 -0.43 3.30 11.45
C ALA A 77 -0.64 3.67 9.97
N ASP A 78 -1.48 4.66 9.67
CA ASP A 78 -1.68 5.18 8.30
C ASP A 78 -0.37 5.70 7.69
N ARG A 79 0.38 6.51 8.45
CA ARG A 79 1.69 7.01 8.00
C ARG A 79 2.67 5.86 7.75
N CYS A 80 2.72 4.87 8.65
CA CYS A 80 3.60 3.72 8.51
C CYS A 80 3.25 2.88 7.27
N VAL A 81 1.98 2.51 7.09
CA VAL A 81 1.55 1.73 5.93
C VAL A 81 1.80 2.48 4.64
N THR A 82 1.47 3.77 4.59
CA THR A 82 1.74 4.62 3.43
C THR A 82 3.24 4.68 3.09
N ALA A 83 4.12 4.86 4.08
CA ALA A 83 5.55 4.92 3.87
C ALA A 83 6.12 3.59 3.34
N TYR A 84 5.68 2.47 3.91
CA TYR A 84 6.09 1.14 3.46
C TYR A 84 5.63 0.83 2.03
N LEU A 85 4.38 1.16 1.71
CA LEU A 85 3.82 0.96 0.37
C LEU A 85 4.43 1.93 -0.66
N ASN A 86 4.80 3.15 -0.28
CA ASN A 86 5.58 4.02 -1.15
C ASN A 86 6.99 3.48 -1.40
N ARG A 87 7.61 2.84 -0.40
CA ARG A 87 8.94 2.24 -0.54
C ARG A 87 8.95 1.02 -1.44
N TYR A 88 7.95 0.15 -1.32
CA TYR A 88 7.94 -1.17 -1.96
C TYR A 88 6.90 -1.34 -3.08
N GLY A 89 5.95 -0.42 -3.22
CA GLY A 89 4.79 -0.55 -4.11
C GLY A 89 5.11 -0.90 -5.56
N SER A 90 6.26 -0.44 -6.08
CA SER A 90 6.70 -0.67 -7.45
C SER A 90 7.67 -1.86 -7.61
N TYR A 91 8.08 -2.52 -6.52
CA TYR A 91 9.16 -3.53 -6.56
C TYR A 91 8.86 -4.73 -7.44
N CYS A 92 7.58 -5.07 -7.63
CA CYS A 92 7.15 -6.24 -8.38
C CYS A 92 6.13 -5.91 -9.48
N THR A 93 5.97 -4.64 -9.85
CA THR A 93 5.00 -4.21 -10.88
C THR A 93 5.54 -4.25 -12.31
N GLY A 94 6.85 -4.48 -12.48
CA GLY A 94 7.50 -4.45 -13.79
C GLY A 94 7.55 -3.05 -14.41
N GLY A 95 7.62 -2.00 -13.57
CA GLY A 95 7.68 -0.61 -14.02
C GLY A 95 6.32 0.05 -14.27
N ARG A 96 5.22 -0.70 -14.15
CA ARG A 96 3.87 -0.11 -14.15
C ARG A 96 3.63 0.68 -12.86
N THR A 97 2.74 1.65 -12.94
CA THR A 97 2.11 2.29 -11.77
C THR A 97 1.44 1.22 -10.88
N PRO A 98 1.72 1.20 -9.56
CA PRO A 98 1.09 0.23 -8.66
C PRO A 98 -0.41 0.48 -8.53
N THR A 99 -1.17 -0.60 -8.55
CA THR A 99 -2.63 -0.62 -8.29
C THR A 99 -2.93 -0.88 -6.82
N CYS A 100 -4.19 -0.76 -6.41
CA CYS A 100 -4.55 -1.17 -5.05
C CYS A 100 -4.36 -2.69 -4.84
N GLU A 101 -4.51 -3.51 -5.87
CA GLU A 101 -4.18 -4.93 -5.79
C GLU A 101 -2.70 -5.14 -5.46
N ASP A 102 -1.80 -4.42 -6.16
CA ASP A 102 -0.37 -4.50 -5.92
C ASP A 102 -0.05 -4.10 -4.46
N TYR A 103 -0.61 -2.97 -3.99
CA TYR A 103 -0.42 -2.49 -2.62
C TYR A 103 -0.97 -3.44 -1.56
N ALA A 104 -2.20 -3.95 -1.72
CA ALA A 104 -2.80 -4.88 -0.78
C ALA A 104 -2.00 -6.18 -0.67
N ARG A 105 -1.52 -6.70 -1.81
CA ARG A 105 -0.70 -7.91 -1.84
C ARG A 105 0.70 -7.69 -1.29
N ILE A 106 1.28 -6.50 -1.45
CA ILE A 106 2.55 -6.11 -0.82
C ILE A 106 2.39 -5.94 0.70
N HIS A 107 1.27 -5.39 1.16
CA HIS A 107 0.97 -5.32 2.59
C HIS A 107 0.95 -6.71 3.23
N ASN A 108 0.25 -7.65 2.60
CA ASN A 108 0.13 -9.03 3.10
C ASN A 108 1.38 -9.88 2.91
N GLY A 109 2.08 -9.74 1.78
CA GLY A 109 3.18 -10.64 1.37
C GLY A 109 4.58 -10.05 1.46
N GLY A 110 4.73 -8.83 1.98
CA GLY A 110 6.00 -8.10 2.03
C GLY A 110 6.43 -7.52 0.67
N PRO A 111 7.70 -7.11 0.50
CA PRO A 111 8.13 -6.26 -0.63
C PRO A 111 7.89 -6.83 -2.04
N LYS A 112 7.79 -8.15 -2.17
CA LYS A 112 7.48 -8.83 -3.45
C LYS A 112 6.12 -9.53 -3.45
N GLY A 113 5.25 -9.18 -2.50
CA GLY A 113 3.95 -9.83 -2.32
C GLY A 113 3.05 -9.79 -3.57
N CYS A 114 3.18 -8.78 -4.44
CA CYS A 114 2.36 -8.66 -5.65
C CYS A 114 2.65 -9.70 -6.75
N VAL A 115 3.71 -10.51 -6.62
CA VAL A 115 4.00 -11.64 -7.53
C VAL A 115 3.83 -13.00 -6.87
N HIS A 116 3.60 -13.06 -5.56
CA HIS A 116 3.39 -14.34 -4.86
C HIS A 116 1.94 -14.81 -5.02
N SER A 117 1.73 -16.07 -5.37
CA SER A 117 0.38 -16.63 -5.55
C SER A 117 -0.40 -16.74 -4.25
N ASN A 118 0.27 -16.92 -3.11
CA ASN A 118 -0.36 -17.01 -1.79
C ASN A 118 -1.05 -15.71 -1.33
N THR A 119 -0.73 -14.56 -1.92
CA THR A 119 -1.40 -13.27 -1.62
C THR A 119 -2.65 -13.03 -2.47
N LEU A 120 -2.91 -13.87 -3.49
CA LEU A 120 -4.13 -13.77 -4.31
C LEU A 120 -5.39 -13.99 -3.48
N GLY A 121 -5.33 -14.91 -2.52
CA GLY A 121 -6.41 -15.14 -1.58
C GLY A 121 -6.70 -13.92 -0.70
N TYR A 122 -5.65 -13.20 -0.26
CA TYR A 122 -5.81 -11.96 0.50
C TYR A 122 -6.52 -10.87 -0.32
N TRP A 123 -6.10 -10.67 -1.58
CA TRP A 123 -6.79 -9.75 -2.49
C TRP A 123 -8.22 -10.20 -2.82
N ALA A 124 -8.46 -11.50 -2.94
CA ALA A 124 -9.78 -12.04 -3.21
C ALA A 124 -10.72 -12.01 -1.99
N GLN A 125 -10.24 -11.64 -0.80
CA GLN A 125 -11.00 -11.65 0.44
C GLN A 125 -11.51 -10.25 0.84
N GLY A 126 -12.69 -10.23 1.45
CA GLY A 126 -13.18 -9.11 2.25
C GLY A 126 -14.08 -8.11 1.51
N PRO A 127 -15.14 -7.61 2.17
CA PRO A 127 -16.08 -6.65 1.59
C PRO A 127 -15.43 -5.32 1.19
N GLY A 128 -14.32 -4.93 1.83
CA GLY A 128 -13.55 -3.72 1.51
C GLY A 128 -12.83 -3.81 0.14
N ILE A 129 -12.17 -4.94 -0.12
CA ILE A 129 -11.40 -5.15 -1.35
C ILE A 129 -12.30 -5.54 -2.54
N HIS A 130 -13.34 -6.35 -2.32
CA HIS A 130 -14.32 -6.68 -3.37
C HIS A 130 -15.01 -5.44 -3.97
N GLY A 131 -15.17 -4.36 -3.19
CA GLY A 131 -15.72 -3.10 -3.66
C GLY A 131 -14.77 -2.28 -4.54
N LEU A 132 -13.45 -2.52 -4.46
CA LEU A 132 -12.45 -1.88 -5.33
C LEU A 132 -12.28 -2.64 -6.64
N ARG A 133 -12.36 -3.98 -6.62
CA ARG A 133 -12.35 -4.81 -7.84
C ARG A 133 -13.38 -4.37 -8.87
N ARG A 134 -14.57 -3.95 -8.43
CA ARG A 134 -15.63 -3.44 -9.32
C ARG A 134 -15.34 -2.05 -9.90
N ARG A 135 -14.52 -1.23 -9.22
CA ARG A 135 -14.21 0.14 -9.64
C ARG A 135 -12.98 0.21 -10.55
N ASP A 136 -11.93 -0.58 -10.27
CA ASP A 136 -10.74 -0.64 -11.13
C ASP A 136 -11.04 -1.28 -12.50
N MET A 137 -12.00 -2.22 -12.56
CA MET A 137 -12.50 -2.76 -13.84
C MET A 137 -13.33 -1.76 -14.66
N SER A 138 -13.91 -0.72 -14.03
CA SER A 138 -14.63 0.35 -14.73
C SER A 138 -13.75 1.56 -15.09
N ASP A 139 -12.61 1.73 -14.40
CA ASP A 139 -11.73 2.90 -14.56
C ASP A 139 -10.61 2.69 -15.60
N SER A 140 -10.34 1.43 -16.00
CA SER A 140 -9.43 1.16 -17.14
C SER A 140 -9.99 1.65 -18.48
N SER A 141 -11.23 2.16 -18.51
CA SER A 141 -11.88 2.79 -19.67
C SER A 141 -12.12 4.31 -19.52
N LEU A 142 -11.71 4.94 -18.41
CA LEU A 142 -12.05 6.34 -18.13
C LEU A 142 -10.84 7.23 -17.79
N VAL A 143 -9.75 7.08 -18.56
CA VAL A 143 -8.98 8.28 -18.96
C VAL A 143 -9.70 8.89 -20.17
N THR A 144 -10.95 9.32 -19.99
CA THR A 144 -11.59 10.25 -20.90
C THR A 144 -11.82 11.54 -20.14
N ILE A 145 -11.09 12.56 -20.59
CA ILE A 145 -11.19 13.97 -20.26
C ILE A 145 -12.65 14.37 -20.03
N HIS A 146 -12.96 14.89 -18.84
CA HIS A 146 -14.07 15.82 -18.63
C HIS A 146 -13.51 17.08 -17.97
N THR A 147 -13.26 18.08 -18.82
CA THR A 147 -13.87 19.43 -18.87
C THR A 147 -13.27 20.40 -17.86
#